data_AF-A0A9C7FIE1-F1
#
_entry.id   AF-A0A9C7FIE1-F1
#
_cell.length_a   1.000
_cell.length_b   1.000
_cell.length_c   1.000
_cell.angle_alpha   90.00
_cell.angle_beta   90.00
_cell.angle_gamma   90.00
#
_symmetry.space_group_name_H-M   'P 1'
#
loop_
_entity.id
_entity.type
_entity.pdbx_description
1 polymer ?
#
loop_
_entity_poly.entity_id
_entity_poly.type
_entity_poly.pdbx_seq_one_letter_code
_entity_poly.pdbx_strand_id
1 'polypeptide(L)'
;MASSTLHAIAVAELRHTYPVFYREYCNLVDGITNLIRDLAEQHVNDLGFTSFTETFDHASNEPVLQIVIGANKNELYLHVYIHKEHYFVIGKSGGGKPARTAEQALKIIAEKLKEVT
;
A
#
# COMPACT_ATOMS: atom_id res chain seq x y z
N MET A 1 -10.70 14.65 -1.98
CA MET A 1 -11.91 13.80 -1.92
C MET A 1 -12.18 13.03 -3.21
N ALA A 2 -11.98 13.60 -4.41
CA ALA A 2 -12.24 12.85 -5.66
C ALA A 2 -11.39 11.58 -5.84
N SER A 3 -10.10 11.61 -5.46
CA SER A 3 -9.21 10.47 -5.63
C SER A 3 -9.55 9.25 -4.75
N SER A 4 -10.05 9.45 -3.53
CA SER A 4 -10.49 8.33 -2.68
C SER A 4 -11.80 7.71 -3.18
N THR A 5 -12.70 8.51 -3.76
CA THR A 5 -13.91 8.00 -4.42
C THR A 5 -13.57 7.13 -5.62
N LEU A 6 -12.63 7.54 -6.47
CA LEU A 6 -12.20 6.75 -7.62
C LEU A 6 -11.52 5.44 -7.19
N HIS A 7 -10.72 5.47 -6.12
CA HIS A 7 -10.18 4.25 -5.51
C HIS A 7 -11.31 3.29 -5.11
N ALA A 8 -12.29 3.78 -4.35
CA ALA A 8 -13.41 2.97 -3.88
C ALA A 8 -14.23 2.38 -5.03
N ILE A 9 -14.46 3.13 -6.11
CA ILE A 9 -15.15 2.64 -7.31
C ILE A 9 -14.35 1.50 -7.96
N ALA A 10 -13.05 1.70 -8.21
CA ALA A 10 -12.21 0.69 -8.85
C ALA A 10 -12.09 -0.60 -8.01
N VAL A 11 -11.97 -0.46 -6.69
CA VAL A 11 -11.96 -1.60 -5.75
C VAL A 11 -13.32 -2.30 -5.68
N ALA A 12 -14.42 -1.54 -5.72
CA ALA A 12 -15.77 -2.13 -5.78
C ALA A 12 -15.98 -2.93 -7.06
N GLU A 13 -15.51 -2.43 -8.21
CA GLU A 13 -15.53 -3.19 -9.46
C GLU A 13 -14.70 -4.47 -9.35
N LEU A 14 -13.48 -4.38 -8.79
CA LEU A 14 -12.60 -5.53 -8.57
C LEU A 14 -13.27 -6.64 -7.74
N ARG A 15 -14.04 -6.27 -6.72
CA ARG A 15 -14.80 -7.22 -5.89
C ARG A 15 -15.76 -8.08 -6.71
N HIS A 16 -16.35 -7.52 -7.76
CA HIS A 16 -17.33 -8.21 -8.60
C HIS A 16 -16.69 -8.95 -9.77
N THR A 17 -15.63 -8.40 -10.36
CA THR A 17 -15.00 -8.94 -11.59
C THR A 17 -13.86 -9.92 -11.29
N TYR A 18 -13.09 -9.70 -10.22
CA TYR A 18 -11.93 -10.51 -9.84
C TYR A 18 -11.89 -10.79 -8.33
N PRO A 19 -12.86 -11.56 -7.80
CA PRO A 19 -13.04 -11.75 -6.35
C PRO A 19 -11.83 -12.41 -5.64
N VAL A 20 -11.03 -13.20 -6.37
CA VAL A 20 -9.80 -13.80 -5.83
C VAL A 20 -8.75 -12.72 -5.59
N PHE A 21 -8.51 -11.84 -6.57
CA PHE A 21 -7.55 -10.75 -6.40
C PHE A 21 -8.05 -9.67 -5.43
N TYR A 22 -9.36 -9.43 -5.39
CA TYR A 22 -9.96 -8.59 -4.35
C TYR A 22 -9.66 -9.10 -2.93
N ARG A 23 -9.67 -10.42 -2.71
CA ARG A 23 -9.27 -11.01 -1.43
C ARG A 23 -7.80 -10.74 -1.12
N GLU A 24 -6.91 -10.86 -2.10
CA GLU A 24 -5.51 -10.48 -1.95
C GLU A 24 -5.36 -8.99 -1.58
N TYR A 25 -6.16 -8.12 -2.19
CA TYR A 25 -6.19 -6.70 -1.81
C TYR A 25 -6.61 -6.50 -0.35
N CYS A 26 -7.68 -7.14 0.11
CA CYS A 26 -8.10 -7.07 1.52
C CYS A 26 -7.00 -7.59 2.47
N ASN A 27 -6.41 -8.75 2.16
CA ASN A 27 -5.32 -9.33 2.93
C ASN A 27 -4.11 -8.38 3.01
N LEU A 28 -3.83 -7.66 1.93
CA LEU A 28 -2.75 -6.68 1.87
C LEU A 28 -3.05 -5.45 2.74
N VAL A 29 -4.28 -4.92 2.68
CA VAL A 29 -4.73 -3.80 3.53
C VAL A 29 -4.61 -4.15 5.02
N ASP A 30 -5.10 -5.33 5.41
CA ASP A 30 -5.00 -5.81 6.79
C ASP A 30 -3.54 -6.01 7.20
N GLY A 31 -2.74 -6.63 6.33
CA GLY A 31 -1.32 -6.88 6.58
C GLY A 31 -0.50 -5.59 6.71
N ILE A 32 -0.75 -4.58 5.89
CA ILE A 32 -0.09 -3.26 6.00
C ILE A 32 -0.45 -2.61 7.33
N THR A 33 -1.73 -2.66 7.71
CA THR A 33 -2.21 -2.10 8.98
C THR A 33 -1.50 -2.74 10.17
N ASN A 34 -1.32 -4.07 10.14
CA ASN A 34 -0.59 -4.79 11.17
C ASN A 34 0.91 -4.44 11.17
N LEU A 35 1.56 -4.37 9.99
CA LEU A 35 2.96 -3.96 9.91
C LEU A 35 3.21 -2.56 10.48
N ILE A 36 2.31 -1.60 10.20
CA ILE A 36 2.42 -0.24 10.74
C ILE A 36 2.23 -0.26 12.27
N ARG A 37 1.29 -1.06 12.78
CA ARG A 37 1.07 -1.21 14.22
C ARG A 37 2.29 -1.81 14.91
N ASP A 38 2.84 -2.91 14.38
CA ASP A 38 4.01 -3.57 14.93
C ASP A 38 5.23 -2.63 14.93
N LEU A 39 5.40 -1.83 13.87
CA LEU A 39 6.44 -0.81 13.78
C LEU A 39 6.27 0.26 14.87
N ALA A 40 5.04 0.74 15.06
CA ALA A 40 4.70 1.72 16.10
C ALA A 40 5.00 1.20 17.50
N GLU A 41 4.71 -0.08 17.79
CA GLU A 41 4.99 -0.71 19.07
C GLU A 41 6.48 -0.92 19.33
N GLN A 42 7.27 -1.25 18.29
CA GLN A 42 8.72 -1.47 18.41
C GLN A 42 9.52 -0.17 18.53
N HIS A 43 9.02 0.92 17.94
CA HIS A 43 9.76 2.19 17.81
C HIS A 43 8.97 3.39 18.35
N VAL A 44 8.27 3.21 19.48
CA VAL A 44 7.39 4.23 20.10
C VAL A 44 8.07 5.59 20.28
N ASN A 45 9.38 5.62 20.52
CA ASN A 45 10.13 6.85 20.77
C ASN A 45 10.76 7.48 19.51
N ASP A 46 10.83 6.73 18.40
CA ASP A 46 11.53 7.14 17.17
C ASP A 46 10.58 7.50 16.02
N LEU A 47 9.35 6.98 16.05
CA LEU A 47 8.31 7.27 15.07
C LEU A 47 7.64 8.61 15.36
N GLY A 48 7.77 9.55 14.42
CA GLY A 48 7.08 10.83 14.46
C GLY A 48 5.63 10.71 14.00
N PHE A 49 5.39 10.04 12.86
CA PHE A 49 4.05 9.84 12.33
C PHE A 49 3.96 8.66 11.36
N THR A 50 2.76 8.12 11.19
CA THR A 50 2.42 7.15 10.15
C THR A 50 1.13 7.56 9.47
N SER A 51 1.00 7.28 8.17
CA SER A 51 -0.22 7.50 7.40
C SER A 51 -0.43 6.32 6.47
N PHE A 52 -1.66 5.85 6.39
CA PHE A 52 -2.08 4.86 5.41
C PHE A 52 -3.35 5.38 4.72
N THR A 53 -3.24 5.61 3.41
CA THR A 53 -4.26 6.33 2.65
C THR A 53 -4.58 5.59 1.36
N GLU A 54 -5.87 5.45 1.09
CA GLU A 54 -6.39 4.97 -0.19
C GLU A 54 -6.58 6.15 -1.14
N THR A 55 -5.94 6.10 -2.31
CA THR A 55 -5.97 7.17 -3.31
C THR A 55 -5.99 6.60 -4.73
N PHE A 56 -6.04 7.48 -5.72
CA PHE A 56 -6.08 7.12 -7.13
C PHE A 56 -5.07 7.96 -7.90
N ASP A 57 -4.20 7.29 -8.65
CA ASP A 57 -3.22 7.93 -9.52
C ASP A 57 -3.85 8.18 -10.89
N HIS A 58 -4.10 9.46 -11.19
CA HIS A 58 -4.71 9.88 -12.45
C HIS A 58 -3.77 9.71 -13.65
N ALA A 59 -2.46 9.64 -13.45
CA ALA A 59 -1.50 9.49 -14.54
C ALA A 59 -1.47 8.05 -15.06
N SER A 60 -1.51 7.05 -14.16
CA SER A 60 -1.62 5.64 -14.55
C SER A 60 -3.05 5.12 -14.63
N ASN A 61 -4.02 5.89 -14.13
CA ASN A 61 -5.44 5.53 -13.99
C ASN A 61 -5.62 4.27 -13.11
N GLU A 62 -4.95 4.24 -11.96
CA GLU A 62 -4.92 3.08 -11.08
C GLU A 62 -5.21 3.45 -9.62
N PRO A 63 -5.90 2.57 -8.87
CA PRO A 63 -6.00 2.71 -7.43
C PRO A 63 -4.64 2.45 -6.77
N VAL A 64 -4.34 3.25 -5.75
CA VAL A 64 -3.07 3.23 -5.02
C VAL A 64 -3.33 3.20 -3.52
N LEU A 65 -2.60 2.34 -2.82
CA LEU A 65 -2.42 2.42 -1.38
C LEU A 65 -1.13 3.18 -1.09
N GLN A 66 -1.24 4.29 -0.37
CA GLN A 66 -0.10 5.11 0.04
C GLN A 66 0.21 4.87 1.51
N ILE A 67 1.46 4.51 1.79
CA ILE A 67 2.00 4.36 3.13
C ILE A 67 3.07 5.45 3.32
N VAL A 68 2.96 6.21 4.39
CA VAL A 68 3.94 7.22 4.78
C VAL A 68 4.39 6.96 6.21
N ILE A 69 5.69 6.89 6.43
CA ILE A 69 6.27 6.71 7.76
C ILE A 69 7.37 7.74 7.95
N GLY A 70 7.22 8.56 8.99
CA GLY A 70 8.23 9.54 9.42
C GLY A 70 8.91 9.08 10.71
N ALA A 71 10.23 8.93 10.69
CA ALA A 71 11.05 8.64 11.86
C ALA A 71 12.33 9.48 11.86
N ASN A 72 12.68 10.12 12.98
CA ASN A 72 13.96 10.82 13.19
C ASN A 72 14.49 11.66 11.99
N LYS A 73 13.60 12.47 11.36
CA LYS A 73 13.84 13.33 10.17
C LYS A 73 13.91 12.64 8.81
N ASN A 74 13.74 11.33 8.75
CA ASN A 74 13.56 10.59 7.51
C ASN A 74 12.08 10.31 7.29
N GLU A 75 11.65 10.41 6.03
CA GLU A 75 10.31 10.05 5.60
C GLU A 75 10.40 9.01 4.49
N LEU A 76 9.69 7.90 4.69
CA LEU A 76 9.49 6.90 3.67
C LEU A 76 8.10 7.04 3.07
N TYR A 77 8.05 7.11 1.75
CA TYR A 77 6.84 7.08 0.95
C TYR A 77 6.84 5.80 0.12
N LEU A 78 5.86 4.94 0.39
CA LEU A 78 5.59 3.76 -0.41
C LEU A 78 4.23 3.91 -1.08
N HIS A 79 4.19 3.62 -2.38
CA HIS A 79 2.95 3.46 -3.12
C HIS A 79 2.83 2.01 -3.55
N VAL A 80 1.65 1.44 -3.33
CA VAL A 80 1.26 0.13 -3.81
C VAL A 80 0.15 0.33 -4.83
N TYR A 81 0.49 0.16 -6.09
CA TYR A 81 -0.47 0.23 -7.18
C TYR A 81 -1.22 -1.09 -7.27
N ILE A 82 -2.54 -1.01 -7.43
CA ILE A 82 -3.40 -2.14 -7.74
C ILE A 82 -3.53 -2.15 -9.26
N HIS A 83 -2.60 -2.84 -9.91
CA HIS A 83 -2.42 -2.76 -11.35
C HIS A 83 -3.64 -3.34 -12.09
N LYS A 84 -3.99 -2.76 -13.23
CA LYS A 84 -5.12 -3.17 -14.09
C LYS A 84 -5.08 -4.64 -14.56
N GLU A 85 -3.94 -5.29 -14.46
CA GLU A 85 -3.75 -6.72 -14.78
C GLU A 85 -3.79 -7.64 -13.54
N HIS A 86 -4.32 -7.14 -12.41
CA HIS A 86 -4.58 -7.92 -11.20
C HIS A 86 -3.32 -8.43 -10.50
N TYR A 87 -2.36 -7.53 -10.29
CA TYR A 87 -1.22 -7.71 -9.41
C TYR A 87 -0.85 -6.38 -8.74
N PHE A 88 -0.02 -6.43 -7.72
CA PHE A 88 0.47 -5.26 -7.01
C PHE A 88 1.80 -4.78 -7.60
N VAL A 89 2.01 -3.46 -7.64
CA VAL A 89 3.32 -2.87 -7.94
C VAL A 89 3.73 -1.97 -6.79
N ILE A 90 4.85 -2.31 -6.13
CA ILE A 90 5.39 -1.56 -5.01
C ILE A 90 6.50 -0.65 -5.53
N GLY A 91 6.23 0.66 -5.55
CA GLY A 91 7.14 1.66 -6.12
C GLY A 91 6.38 2.90 -6.56
N LYS A 92 7.03 3.86 -7.22
CA LYS A 92 6.42 5.14 -7.61
C LYS A 92 6.02 5.14 -9.08
N SER A 93 4.82 5.64 -9.40
CA SER A 93 4.36 5.89 -10.78
C SER A 93 4.41 4.66 -11.70
N GLY A 94 3.97 3.49 -11.21
CA GLY A 94 3.97 2.24 -12.00
C GLY A 94 5.35 1.60 -12.21
N GLY A 95 6.44 2.27 -11.82
CA GLY A 95 7.78 1.69 -11.74
C GLY A 95 7.99 1.06 -10.36
N GLY A 96 8.19 -0.26 -10.29
CA GLY A 96 8.32 -0.93 -9.01
C GLY A 96 8.51 -2.44 -9.10
N LYS A 97 8.59 -3.08 -7.93
CA LYS A 97 8.64 -4.54 -7.85
C LYS A 97 7.21 -5.09 -7.96
N PRO A 98 6.93 -5.99 -8.92
CA PRO A 98 5.63 -6.64 -9.01
C PRO A 98 5.47 -7.69 -7.91
N ALA A 99 4.25 -7.84 -7.41
CA ALA A 99 3.84 -8.88 -6.47
C ALA A 99 2.46 -9.41 -6.86
N ARG A 100 2.32 -10.73 -6.99
CA ARG A 100 1.06 -11.36 -7.41
C ARG A 100 0.13 -11.71 -6.24
N THR A 101 0.65 -11.69 -5.02
CA THR A 101 -0.10 -12.01 -3.80
C THR A 101 0.16 -10.95 -2.73
N ALA A 102 -0.76 -10.86 -1.77
CA ALA A 102 -0.62 -10.02 -0.59
C ALA A 102 0.66 -10.36 0.16
N GLU A 103 0.97 -11.64 0.35
CA GLU A 103 2.17 -12.10 1.04
C GLU A 103 3.46 -11.60 0.37
N GLN A 104 3.54 -11.69 -0.97
CA GLN A 104 4.69 -11.17 -1.72
C GLN A 104 4.82 -9.65 -1.56
N ALA A 105 3.70 -8.93 -1.64
CA ALA A 105 3.68 -7.48 -1.49
C ALA A 105 4.09 -7.07 -0.06
N LEU A 106 3.54 -7.72 0.96
CA LEU A 106 3.87 -7.49 2.37
C LEU A 106 5.34 -7.75 2.66
N LYS A 107 5.93 -8.80 2.07
CA LYS A 107 7.37 -9.06 2.20
C LYS A 107 8.21 -7.90 1.65
N ILE A 108 7.87 -7.40 0.46
CA ILE A 108 8.57 -6.26 -0.15
C ILE A 108 8.39 -4.99 0.68
N ILE A 109 7.18 -4.74 1.17
CA ILE A 109 6.87 -3.59 2.03
C ILE A 109 7.68 -3.69 3.32
N ALA A 110 7.64 -4.82 4.02
CA ALA A 110 8.38 -5.03 5.26
C ALA A 110 9.90 -4.87 5.09
N GLU A 111 10.47 -5.34 3.97
CA GLU A 111 11.87 -5.07 3.63
C GLU A 111 12.15 -3.57 3.49
N LYS A 112 11.23 -2.80 2.88
CA LYS A 112 11.35 -1.36 2.75
C LYS A 112 11.16 -0.59 4.05
N LEU A 113 10.29 -1.06 4.94
CA LEU A 113 10.07 -0.43 6.24
C LEU A 113 11.31 -0.48 7.12
N LYS A 114 12.12 -1.54 7.01
CA LYS A 114 13.41 -1.67 7.71
C LYS A 114 14.46 -0.64 7.28
N GLU A 115 14.28 0.05 6.15
CA GLU A 115 15.22 1.10 5.72
C GLU A 115 15.03 2.41 6.54
N VAL A 116 13.97 2.52 7.34
CA VAL A 116 13.57 3.74 8.07
C VAL A 116 13.85 3.66 9.57
N THR A 117 13.91 2.44 10.09
CA THR A 117 14.26 2.09 11.49
C THR A 117 15.72 1.75 11.63
#